data_AF-A0AB74KSJ5-F1
#
_entry.id   AF-A0AB74KSJ5-F1
#
_cell.length_a   1.000
_cell.length_b   1.000
_cell.length_c   1.000
_cell.angle_alpha   90.00
_cell.angle_beta   90.00
_cell.angle_gamma   90.00
#
_symmetry.space_group_name_H-M   'P 1'
#
loop_
_entity.id
_entity.type
_entity.pdbx_description
1 polymer ?
#
loop_
_entity_poly.entity_id
_entity_poly.type
_entity_poly.pdbx_seq_one_letter_code
_entity_poly.pdbx_strand_id
1 'polypeptide(L)'
;MKWTEPWVKSIQNQERYSLISKGVLISYLIWTLFFVFLAVVSLLTKDDFINHLVKTIWIAPVGGFILAWGMYTIRWLSPVKIDSGPKGLIRIKADNITSIPWELISSYTFIVDGIVFKFTDDSEITFLLPKDIDRDLIAKELEAHSIKKGAL
;
A
#
# COMPACT_ATOMS: atom_id res chain seq x y z
N MET A 1 -3.46 25.25 22.27
CA MET A 1 -2.26 24.58 21.74
C MET A 1 -2.29 24.72 20.23
N LYS A 2 -1.33 25.46 19.65
CA LYS A 2 -1.21 25.64 18.21
C LYS A 2 -0.71 24.33 17.61
N TRP A 3 -1.54 23.69 16.81
CA TRP A 3 -1.13 22.64 15.91
C TRP A 3 -0.10 23.29 14.97
N THR A 4 1.17 22.93 15.07
CA THR A 4 2.13 23.19 14.00
C THR A 4 1.62 22.43 12.79
N GLU A 5 1.32 23.17 11.73
CA GLU A 5 0.66 22.65 10.55
C GLU A 5 1.45 21.43 10.03
N PRO A 6 0.78 20.28 9.79
CA PRO A 6 1.29 19.23 8.92
C PRO A 6 1.89 19.86 7.66
N TRP A 7 2.78 19.16 6.97
CA TRP A 7 3.21 19.52 5.61
C TRP A 7 2.14 20.33 4.90
N VAL A 8 2.45 21.59 4.55
CA VAL A 8 1.48 22.58 4.03
C VAL A 8 0.65 21.99 2.87
N LYS A 9 1.17 20.95 2.22
CA LYS A 9 0.41 20.00 1.39
C LYS A 9 0.72 18.56 1.78
N SER A 10 -0.33 17.76 2.03
CA SER A 10 -0.25 16.30 2.09
C SER A 10 0.45 15.78 0.82
N ILE A 11 1.46 14.92 0.95
CA ILE A 11 2.07 14.33 -0.23
C ILE A 11 1.13 13.28 -0.79
N GLN A 12 0.64 13.52 -1.99
CA GLN A 12 -0.21 12.59 -2.71
C GLN A 12 0.59 11.94 -3.84
N ASN A 13 0.79 10.63 -3.77
CA ASN A 13 1.46 9.88 -4.81
C ASN A 13 0.69 8.63 -5.20
N GLN A 14 0.78 8.29 -6.48
CA GLN A 14 0.26 7.05 -7.02
C GLN A 14 1.39 6.04 -7.12
N GLU A 15 1.24 4.89 -6.46
CA GLU A 15 2.23 3.82 -6.58
C GLU A 15 2.24 3.24 -8.00
N ARG A 16 3.38 2.66 -8.42
CA ARG A 16 3.43 1.96 -9.71
C ARG A 16 2.44 0.81 -9.73
N TYR A 17 1.63 0.75 -10.79
CA TYR A 17 0.69 -0.35 -10.99
C TYR A 17 1.46 -1.65 -11.23
N SER A 18 1.22 -2.66 -10.41
CA SER A 18 1.81 -3.98 -10.55
C SER A 18 0.76 -5.06 -10.30
N LEU A 19 0.36 -5.70 -11.38
CA LEU A 19 -0.53 -6.87 -11.38
C LEU A 19 0.09 -8.09 -10.70
N ILE A 20 1.41 -8.12 -10.54
CA ILE A 20 2.17 -9.22 -9.93
C ILE A 20 2.77 -8.73 -8.61
N SER A 21 1.92 -8.22 -7.73
CA SER A 21 2.31 -7.91 -6.35
C SER A 21 1.87 -9.02 -5.42
N LYS A 22 2.62 -9.26 -4.33
CA LYS A 22 2.27 -10.28 -3.32
C LYS A 22 0.82 -10.13 -2.82
N GLY A 23 0.34 -8.90 -2.67
CA GLY A 23 -1.03 -8.62 -2.26
C GLY A 23 -2.09 -9.08 -3.28
N VAL A 24 -1.84 -8.87 -4.59
CA VAL A 24 -2.74 -9.34 -5.66
C VAL A 24 -2.78 -10.87 -5.69
N LEU A 25 -1.63 -11.52 -5.57
CA LEU A 25 -1.52 -12.98 -5.58
C LEU A 25 -2.25 -13.62 -4.38
N ILE A 26 -2.08 -13.05 -3.17
CA ILE A 26 -2.80 -13.51 -1.98
C ILE A 26 -4.30 -13.32 -2.16
N SER A 27 -4.74 -12.13 -2.63
CA SER A 27 -6.16 -11.87 -2.86
C SER A 27 -6.76 -12.80 -3.91
N TYR A 28 -6.04 -13.05 -5.01
CA TYR A 28 -6.43 -14.00 -6.05
C TYR A 28 -6.61 -15.41 -5.49
N LEU A 29 -5.68 -15.86 -4.66
CA LEU A 29 -5.70 -17.20 -4.06
C LEU A 29 -6.88 -17.35 -3.09
N ILE A 30 -7.17 -16.32 -2.28
CA ILE A 30 -8.32 -16.30 -1.38
C ILE A 30 -9.64 -16.39 -2.16
N TRP A 31 -9.81 -15.57 -3.20
CA TRP A 31 -11.04 -15.60 -3.99
C TRP A 31 -11.21 -16.88 -4.79
N THR A 32 -10.12 -17.43 -5.32
CA THR A 32 -10.14 -18.73 -6.01
C THR A 32 -10.59 -19.83 -5.05
N LEU A 33 -10.04 -19.87 -3.82
CA LEU A 33 -10.47 -20.82 -2.78
C LEU A 33 -11.96 -20.64 -2.42
N PHE A 34 -12.42 -19.40 -2.29
CA PHE A 34 -13.82 -19.10 -2.02
C PHE A 34 -14.75 -19.63 -3.14
N PHE A 35 -14.40 -19.41 -4.41
CA PHE A 35 -15.19 -19.95 -5.51
C PHE A 35 -15.12 -21.47 -5.64
N VAL A 36 -13.97 -22.08 -5.34
CA VAL A 36 -13.85 -23.55 -5.25
C VAL A 36 -14.79 -24.08 -4.16
N PHE A 37 -14.82 -23.45 -2.98
CA PHE A 37 -15.73 -23.81 -1.91
C PHE A 37 -17.20 -23.72 -2.36
N LEU A 38 -17.60 -22.61 -2.98
CA LEU A 38 -18.96 -22.46 -3.52
C LEU A 38 -19.30 -23.52 -4.57
N ALA A 39 -18.34 -23.85 -5.45
CA ALA A 39 -18.52 -24.91 -6.44
C ALA A 39 -18.75 -26.27 -5.77
N VAL A 40 -17.96 -26.61 -4.73
CA VAL A 40 -18.13 -27.85 -3.96
C VAL A 40 -19.49 -27.90 -3.25
N VAL A 41 -19.91 -26.80 -2.62
CA VAL A 41 -21.25 -26.73 -1.98
C VAL A 41 -22.36 -26.90 -3.01
N SER A 42 -22.23 -26.27 -4.19
CA SER A 42 -23.20 -26.44 -5.29
C SER A 42 -23.20 -27.84 -5.91
N LEU A 43 -22.12 -28.62 -5.75
CA LEU A 43 -22.02 -29.98 -6.25
C LEU A 43 -22.67 -30.99 -5.29
N LEU A 44 -22.73 -30.70 -3.99
CA LEU A 44 -23.43 -31.54 -3.00
C LEU A 44 -24.95 -31.62 -3.22
N THR A 45 -25.51 -30.74 -4.05
CA THR A 45 -26.96 -30.67 -4.32
C THR A 45 -27.35 -31.25 -5.69
N LYS A 46 -26.41 -31.81 -6.46
CA LYS A 46 -26.67 -32.32 -7.82
C LYS A 46 -26.20 -33.76 -8.00
N ASP A 47 -27.05 -34.57 -8.63
CA ASP A 47 -26.79 -35.98 -8.92
C ASP A 47 -25.69 -36.19 -9.98
N ASP A 48 -25.42 -35.19 -10.82
CA ASP A 48 -24.51 -35.30 -11.98
C ASP A 48 -23.19 -34.54 -11.78
N PHE A 49 -22.40 -35.04 -10.82
CA PHE A 49 -21.20 -34.41 -10.27
C PHE A 49 -20.14 -34.04 -11.33
N ILE A 50 -19.75 -34.99 -12.19
CA ILE A 50 -18.62 -34.79 -13.12
C ILE A 50 -18.94 -33.76 -14.20
N ASN A 51 -20.15 -33.84 -14.77
CA ASN A 51 -20.55 -32.98 -15.88
C ASN A 51 -20.70 -31.51 -15.45
N HIS A 52 -21.15 -31.29 -14.22
CA HIS A 52 -21.27 -29.96 -13.64
C HIS A 52 -19.89 -29.40 -13.25
N LEU A 53 -18.98 -30.23 -12.75
CA LEU A 53 -17.64 -29.81 -12.34
C LEU A 53 -16.81 -29.35 -13.55
N VAL A 54 -16.82 -30.10 -14.66
CA VAL A 54 -16.12 -29.73 -15.91
C VAL A 54 -16.60 -28.39 -16.47
N LYS A 55 -17.90 -28.09 -16.37
CA LYS A 55 -18.47 -26.81 -16.83
C LYS A 55 -18.18 -25.63 -15.91
N THR A 56 -17.90 -25.88 -14.64
CA THR A 56 -17.82 -24.83 -13.60
C THR A 56 -16.38 -24.58 -13.12
N ILE A 57 -15.44 -25.49 -13.40
CA ILE A 57 -14.06 -25.42 -12.89
C ILE A 57 -13.30 -24.16 -13.33
N TRP A 58 -13.63 -23.60 -14.50
CA TRP A 58 -13.01 -22.37 -15.00
C TRP A 58 -13.53 -21.11 -14.28
N ILE A 59 -14.72 -21.16 -13.67
CA ILE A 59 -15.34 -20.02 -12.99
C ILE A 59 -14.52 -19.63 -11.76
N ALA A 60 -13.93 -20.60 -11.06
CA ALA A 60 -13.15 -20.32 -9.86
C ALA A 60 -11.87 -19.49 -10.13
N PRO A 61 -10.97 -19.87 -11.07
CA PRO A 61 -9.81 -19.05 -11.40
C PRO A 61 -10.20 -17.75 -12.12
N VAL A 62 -11.19 -17.75 -13.02
CA VAL A 62 -11.57 -16.53 -13.75
C VAL A 62 -12.26 -15.52 -12.83
N GLY A 63 -13.22 -15.97 -12.02
CA GLY A 63 -13.90 -15.12 -11.03
C GLY A 63 -12.94 -14.62 -9.96
N GLY A 64 -12.04 -15.49 -9.49
CA GLY A 64 -10.99 -15.13 -8.55
C GLY A 64 -10.07 -14.04 -9.08
N PHE A 65 -9.68 -14.14 -10.35
CA PHE A 65 -8.84 -13.14 -11.01
C PHE A 65 -9.55 -11.80 -11.16
N ILE A 66 -10.80 -11.78 -11.65
CA ILE A 66 -11.56 -10.55 -11.87
C ILE A 66 -11.76 -9.78 -10.56
N LEU A 67 -12.13 -10.47 -9.48
CA LEU A 67 -12.31 -9.82 -8.17
C LEU A 67 -11.00 -9.29 -7.59
N ALA A 68 -9.94 -10.09 -7.64
CA ALA A 68 -8.62 -9.66 -7.15
C ALA A 68 -8.10 -8.45 -7.94
N TRP A 69 -8.28 -8.47 -9.27
CA TRP A 69 -7.91 -7.37 -10.14
C TRP A 69 -8.74 -6.11 -9.89
N GLY A 70 -10.05 -6.24 -9.73
CA GLY A 70 -10.95 -5.13 -9.42
C GLY A 70 -10.59 -4.46 -8.09
N MET A 71 -10.44 -5.24 -7.01
CA MET A 71 -10.04 -4.71 -5.71
C MET A 71 -8.65 -4.07 -5.73
N TYR A 72 -7.70 -4.68 -6.44
CA TYR A 72 -6.38 -4.09 -6.60
C TYR A 72 -6.42 -2.75 -7.32
N THR A 73 -7.23 -2.66 -8.38
CA THR A 73 -7.38 -1.43 -9.17
C THR A 73 -8.04 -0.33 -8.34
N ILE A 74 -9.05 -0.65 -7.53
CA ILE A 74 -9.66 0.30 -6.58
C ILE A 74 -8.63 0.78 -5.55
N ARG A 75 -7.86 -0.14 -4.97
CA ARG A 75 -6.80 0.19 -4.01
C ARG A 75 -5.67 1.00 -4.64
N TRP A 76 -5.38 0.80 -5.92
CA TRP A 76 -4.38 1.55 -6.66
C TRP A 76 -4.85 2.95 -7.06
N LEU A 77 -6.14 3.11 -7.38
CA LEU A 77 -6.78 4.41 -7.61
C LEU A 77 -6.80 5.26 -6.34
N SER A 78 -6.76 4.63 -5.15
CA SER A 78 -6.61 5.36 -3.90
C SER A 78 -5.22 6.01 -3.83
N PRO A 79 -5.13 7.35 -3.76
CA PRO A 79 -3.85 8.03 -3.64
C PRO A 79 -3.20 7.69 -2.30
N VAL A 80 -1.88 7.48 -2.32
CA VAL A 80 -1.11 7.43 -1.08
C VAL A 80 -1.00 8.85 -0.56
N LYS A 81 -1.51 9.11 0.64
CA LYS A 81 -1.32 10.38 1.34
C LYS A 81 -0.27 10.21 2.42
N ILE A 82 0.66 11.15 2.52
CA ILE A 82 1.63 11.22 3.62
C ILE A 82 1.46 12.59 4.26
N ASP A 83 1.10 12.55 5.53
CA ASP A 83 0.91 13.73 6.38
C ASP A 83 1.95 13.70 7.50
N SER A 84 2.49 14.86 7.86
CA SER A 84 3.32 14.98 9.06
C SER A 84 2.46 15.36 10.27
N GLY A 85 2.80 14.82 11.42
CA GLY A 85 2.10 15.09 12.68
C GLY A 85 3.07 15.25 13.83
N PRO A 86 2.60 15.73 14.99
CA PRO A 86 3.45 16.01 16.15
C PRO A 86 4.15 14.77 16.72
N LYS A 87 3.61 13.57 16.47
CA LYS A 87 4.15 12.30 16.95
C LYS A 87 4.90 11.50 15.89
N GLY A 88 4.84 11.90 14.62
CA GLY A 88 5.42 11.14 13.52
C GLY A 88 4.80 11.44 12.16
N LEU A 89 5.17 10.63 11.17
CA LEU A 89 4.56 10.63 9.85
C LEU A 89 3.36 9.68 9.81
N ILE A 90 2.30 10.08 9.13
CA ILE A 90 1.12 9.24 8.90
C ILE A 90 1.05 8.96 7.41
N ARG A 91 1.18 7.68 7.04
CA ARG A 91 0.96 7.20 5.67
C ARG A 91 -0.43 6.59 5.59
N ILE A 92 -1.24 7.10 4.68
CA ILE A 92 -2.60 6.61 4.41
C ILE A 92 -2.62 6.05 2.98
N LYS A 93 -3.07 4.82 2.81
CA LYS A 93 -3.32 4.21 1.50
C LYS A 93 -4.55 3.32 1.54
N ALA A 94 -5.61 3.71 0.83
CA ALA A 94 -6.93 3.10 0.96
C ALA A 94 -7.30 2.98 2.46
N ASP A 95 -7.55 1.77 2.95
CA ASP A 95 -7.93 1.53 4.34
C ASP A 95 -6.73 1.32 5.28
N ASN A 96 -5.50 1.35 4.77
CA ASN A 96 -4.31 1.14 5.57
C ASN A 96 -3.73 2.48 6.05
N ILE A 97 -3.75 2.69 7.36
CA ILE A 97 -3.15 3.83 8.04
C ILE A 97 -1.94 3.31 8.81
N THR A 98 -0.76 3.77 8.42
CA THR A 98 0.50 3.46 9.09
C THR A 98 1.03 4.72 9.75
N SER A 99 1.22 4.68 11.07
CA SER A 99 1.89 5.74 11.82
C SER A 99 3.35 5.38 12.01
N ILE A 100 4.25 6.30 11.69
CA ILE A 100 5.69 6.16 11.78
C ILE A 100 6.20 7.19 12.78
N PRO A 101 6.46 6.81 14.05
CA PRO A 101 6.99 7.72 15.05
C PRO A 101 8.32 8.35 14.64
N TRP A 102 8.53 9.62 15.00
CA TRP A 102 9.78 10.32 14.73
C TRP A 102 10.99 9.61 15.36
N GLU A 103 10.81 9.01 16.55
CA GLU A 103 11.85 8.30 17.31
C GLU A 103 12.43 7.08 16.58
N LEU A 104 11.68 6.50 15.63
CA LEU A 104 12.17 5.35 14.88
C LEU A 104 13.06 5.77 13.71
N ILE A 105 12.97 7.01 13.26
CA ILE A 105 13.67 7.50 12.07
C ILE A 105 15.08 7.94 12.49
N SER A 106 16.09 7.22 12.01
CA SER A 106 17.49 7.52 12.31
C SER A 106 18.06 8.61 11.40
N SER A 107 17.72 8.55 10.10
CA SER A 107 18.20 9.50 9.11
C SER A 107 17.30 9.53 7.87
N TYR A 108 17.49 10.55 7.03
CA TYR A 108 16.79 10.69 5.75
C TYR A 108 17.74 11.06 4.61
N THR A 109 17.48 10.58 3.41
CA THR A 109 18.25 10.90 2.19
C THR A 109 17.31 11.26 1.06
N PHE A 110 17.53 12.39 0.39
CA PHE A 110 16.78 12.74 -0.82
C PHE A 110 17.33 11.98 -2.02
N ILE A 111 16.42 11.36 -2.77
CA ILE A 111 16.70 10.75 -4.07
C ILE A 111 16.03 11.59 -5.18
N VAL A 112 16.27 11.22 -6.44
CA VAL A 112 15.75 11.96 -7.61
C VAL A 112 14.22 12.08 -7.55
N ASP A 113 13.53 10.99 -7.23
CA ASP A 113 12.05 10.92 -7.25
C ASP A 113 11.42 10.88 -5.85
N GLY A 114 12.17 11.18 -4.79
CA GLY A 114 11.68 10.90 -3.43
C GLY A 114 12.61 11.20 -2.27
N ILE A 115 12.21 10.70 -1.10
CA ILE A 115 12.97 10.68 0.15
C ILE A 115 13.01 9.25 0.68
N VAL A 116 14.19 8.82 1.11
CA VAL A 116 14.41 7.54 1.78
C VAL A 116 14.59 7.84 3.27
N PHE A 117 13.80 7.17 4.11
CA PHE A 117 13.99 7.18 5.55
C PHE A 117 14.65 5.89 5.97
N LYS A 118 15.75 6.02 6.71
CA LYS A 118 16.42 4.90 7.37
C LYS A 118 15.96 4.86 8.82
N PHE A 119 15.58 3.69 9.29
CA PHE A 119 15.12 3.46 10.66
C PHE A 119 16.28 3.02 11.56
N THR A 120 16.01 2.94 12.87
CA THR A 120 16.96 2.46 13.87
C THR A 120 17.21 0.96 13.79
N ASP A 121 16.31 0.19 13.15
CA ASP A 121 16.42 -1.25 12.91
C ASP A 121 17.08 -1.61 11.57
N ASP A 122 17.78 -0.64 10.95
CA ASP A 122 18.36 -0.73 9.60
C ASP A 122 17.34 -0.98 8.47
N SER A 123 16.02 -0.94 8.75
CA SER A 123 15.02 -0.95 7.70
C SER A 123 14.98 0.40 6.97
N GLU A 124 14.52 0.38 5.72
CA GLU A 124 14.41 1.56 4.88
C GLU A 124 13.02 1.66 4.27
N ILE A 125 12.44 2.87 4.28
CA ILE A 125 11.21 3.18 3.57
C ILE A 125 11.46 4.33 2.60
N THR A 126 11.16 4.09 1.33
CA THR A 126 11.17 5.13 0.31
C THR A 126 9.78 5.73 0.14
N PHE A 127 9.68 7.04 0.25
CA PHE A 127 8.52 7.79 -0.18
C PHE A 127 8.84 8.54 -1.47
N LEU A 128 7.98 8.37 -2.46
CA LEU A 128 8.03 9.22 -3.63
C LEU A 128 7.62 10.63 -3.20
N LEU A 129 8.20 11.64 -3.85
CA LEU A 129 7.89 13.04 -3.64
C LEU A 129 7.38 13.64 -4.97
N PRO A 130 6.25 14.37 -4.98
CA PRO A 130 5.81 15.10 -6.16
C PRO A 130 6.89 16.11 -6.59
N LYS A 131 7.01 16.35 -7.91
CA LYS A 131 8.07 17.24 -8.44
C LYS A 131 7.91 18.70 -7.99
N ASP A 132 6.71 19.09 -7.60
CA ASP A 132 6.33 20.43 -7.16
C ASP A 132 6.48 20.66 -5.65
N ILE A 133 6.95 19.65 -4.89
CA ILE A 133 7.13 19.82 -3.46
C ILE A 133 8.45 20.49 -3.10
N ASP A 134 8.39 21.41 -2.15
CA ASP A 134 9.55 22.09 -1.61
C ASP A 134 10.33 21.14 -0.68
N ARG A 135 11.47 20.65 -1.17
CA ARG A 135 12.37 19.75 -0.43
C ARG A 135 13.01 20.45 0.76
N ASP A 136 13.21 21.76 0.69
CA ASP A 136 13.85 22.52 1.77
C ASP A 136 12.89 22.68 2.95
N LEU A 137 11.59 22.78 2.69
CA LEU A 137 10.56 22.78 3.73
C LEU A 137 10.52 21.44 4.47
N ILE A 138 10.59 20.31 3.74
CA ILE A 138 10.67 18.97 4.33
C ILE A 138 11.95 18.81 5.16
N ALA A 139 13.09 19.24 4.63
CA ALA A 139 14.37 19.16 5.34
C ALA A 139 14.34 19.93 6.66
N LYS A 140 13.79 21.16 6.65
CA LYS A 140 13.69 22.01 7.84
C LYS A 140 12.85 21.38 8.94
N GLU A 141 11.77 20.70 8.59
CA GLU A 141 10.92 20.00 9.55
C GLU A 141 11.61 18.75 10.13
N LEU A 142 12.30 17.98 9.29
CA LEU A 142 13.07 16.82 9.75
C LEU A 142 14.20 17.21 10.69
N GLU A 143 14.88 18.32 10.41
CA GLU A 143 15.89 18.91 11.29
C GLU A 143 15.29 19.41 12.61
N ALA A 144 14.08 19.98 12.59
CA ALA A 144 13.37 20.37 13.81
C ALA A 144 13.07 19.18 14.73
N HIS A 145 12.92 17.98 14.16
CA HIS A 145 12.77 16.71 14.88
C HIS A 145 14.11 16.00 15.17
N SER A 146 15.25 16.69 15.03
CA SER A 146 16.60 16.15 15.25
C SER A 146 17.00 14.99 14.34
N ILE A 147 16.31 14.81 13.21
CA ILE A 147 16.61 13.76 12.24
C ILE A 147 17.71 14.25 11.32
N LYS A 148 18.80 13.50 11.22
CA LYS A 148 19.96 13.90 10.43
C LYS A 148 19.76 13.54 8.96
N LYS A 149 20.24 14.42 8.08
CA LYS A 149 20.42 14.10 6.67
C LYS A 149 21.53 13.05 6.53
N GLY A 150 21.21 11.92 5.93
CA GLY A 150 22.17 10.86 5.62
C GLY A 150 23.20 11.33 4.60
N ALA A 151 24.43 10.85 4.73
CA ALA A 151 25.42 10.97 3.67
C ALA A 151 25.08 9.98 2.55
N LEU A 152 25.10 10.46 1.32
CA LEU A 152 24.98 9.65 0.10
C LEU A 152 26.19 8.70 -0.05
#